data_AF-A0A9X2FCF8-F1
#
_entry.id   AF-A0A9X2FCF8-F1
#
_cell.length_a   1.000
_cell.length_b   1.000
_cell.length_c   1.000
_cell.angle_alpha   90.00
_cell.angle_beta   90.00
_cell.angle_gamma   90.00
#
_symmetry.space_group_name_H-M   'P 1'
#
loop_
_entity.id
_entity.type
_entity.pdbx_description
1 polymer ?
#
loop_
_entity_poly.entity_id
_entity_poly.type
_entity_poly.pdbx_seq_one_letter_code
_entity_poly.pdbx_strand_id
1 'polypeptide(L)'
;MTCLAALVAVPAVANAQHSSAARMAYNPVTGQRELDTRYHQRPANASPAPPTMQHRESSEQSVSGGVEQASYCECGNDYGVGPYESDFCGDVCCGDAACCDMVGCGVGPCGPGSWYAGFEATFLKPHLGDNVAFTVTENTATSTTISDTDFDYDLEFSPRVFVGWQRNCDVGFRATWWQFDHDAAPATGSPPADGLGELTSPGFRETEISTNTGTDVYAAATSMNAYTIDLEATKSTEFRAWKFGMGGGFRYAYIEQGYLGALSDDTDTTISTIDYQQSIEGFGPTVSFEALRTLSCQSGIFCKARGSVLFGDSKSRQEGVEGVNQTTPGTTTVNTASDDVLSICELQVGYRWTPAYADCRGWQPFYSVAMEGQLWDGAGNASSQDGTLGFFGFNSAIGINW
;
A
#
# COMPACT_ATOMS: atom_id res chain seq x y z
N MET A 1 23.21 -47.05 -32.54
CA MET A 1 22.92 -45.98 -31.55
C MET A 1 23.14 -44.65 -32.25
N THR A 2 22.09 -44.16 -32.88
CA THR A 2 22.05 -42.94 -33.69
C THR A 2 21.02 -42.03 -33.02
N CYS A 3 21.49 -41.01 -32.30
CA CYS A 3 20.60 -40.01 -31.71
C CYS A 3 20.30 -38.94 -32.74
N LEU A 4 19.00 -38.81 -33.04
CA LEU A 4 18.39 -37.85 -33.94
C LEU A 4 18.25 -36.50 -33.23
N ALA A 5 18.63 -35.42 -33.90
CA ALA A 5 18.43 -34.05 -33.47
C ALA A 5 16.98 -33.61 -33.67
N ALA A 6 16.38 -32.95 -32.67
CA ALA A 6 15.14 -32.20 -32.81
C ALA A 6 15.45 -30.72 -32.62
N LEU A 7 15.43 -29.97 -33.72
CA LEU A 7 15.51 -28.52 -33.76
C LEU A 7 14.10 -27.98 -33.51
N VAL A 8 13.85 -27.37 -32.35
CA VAL A 8 12.60 -26.64 -32.08
C VAL A 8 12.85 -25.20 -32.50
N ALA A 9 12.17 -24.76 -33.56
CA ALA A 9 12.11 -23.36 -33.95
C ALA A 9 11.10 -22.64 -33.05
N VAL A 10 11.57 -21.64 -32.30
CA VAL A 10 10.73 -20.71 -31.54
C VAL A 10 10.32 -19.59 -32.51
N PRO A 11 9.02 -19.29 -32.68
CA PRO A 11 8.61 -18.14 -33.48
C PRO A 11 9.04 -16.84 -32.80
N ALA A 12 9.50 -15.89 -33.61
CA ALA A 12 9.84 -14.55 -33.16
C ALA A 12 8.58 -13.86 -32.64
N VAL A 13 8.60 -13.47 -31.36
CA VAL A 13 7.61 -12.59 -30.75
C VAL A 13 7.67 -11.25 -31.48
N ALA A 14 6.55 -10.83 -32.05
CA ALA A 14 6.41 -9.54 -32.69
C ALA A 14 6.66 -8.43 -31.67
N ASN A 15 7.57 -7.51 -32.01
CA ASN A 15 7.74 -6.27 -31.26
C ASN A 15 6.51 -5.41 -31.52
N ALA A 16 5.49 -5.52 -30.66
CA ALA A 16 4.47 -4.49 -30.55
C ALA A 16 5.20 -3.16 -30.30
N GLN A 17 5.16 -2.25 -31.27
CA GLN A 17 5.65 -0.91 -31.05
C GLN A 17 4.77 -0.29 -29.97
N HIS A 18 5.31 -0.20 -28.75
CA HIS A 18 4.79 0.67 -27.70
C HIS A 18 4.74 2.10 -28.26
N SER A 19 3.62 2.46 -28.87
CA SER A 19 3.15 3.83 -28.92
C SER A 19 2.83 4.19 -27.47
N SER A 20 3.86 4.62 -26.74
CA SER A 20 3.71 5.27 -25.46
C SER A 20 3.00 6.59 -25.73
N ALA A 21 1.66 6.54 -25.71
CA ALA A 21 0.86 7.74 -25.57
C ALA A 21 1.45 8.51 -24.40
N ALA A 22 1.80 9.77 -24.64
CA ALA A 22 2.55 10.54 -23.67
C ALA A 22 1.74 10.62 -22.36
N ARG A 23 2.23 9.94 -21.31
CA ARG A 23 1.56 9.86 -20.01
C ARG A 23 1.56 11.26 -19.41
N MET A 24 0.41 11.75 -18.99
CA MET A 24 0.29 13.04 -18.31
C MET A 24 0.24 12.77 -16.80
N ALA A 25 1.28 13.13 -16.06
CA ALA A 25 1.32 13.02 -14.60
C ALA A 25 0.88 14.35 -13.96
N TYR A 26 0.08 14.27 -12.90
CA TYR A 26 -0.24 15.45 -12.09
C TYR A 26 0.98 15.85 -11.26
N ASN A 27 1.45 17.07 -11.45
CA ASN A 27 2.56 17.63 -10.68
C ASN A 27 2.00 18.40 -9.47
N PRO A 28 2.17 17.89 -8.23
CA PRO A 28 1.60 18.52 -7.04
C PRO A 28 2.26 19.86 -6.69
N VAL A 29 3.41 20.19 -7.27
CA VAL A 29 4.10 21.47 -7.07
C VAL A 29 3.51 22.56 -7.95
N THR A 30 3.12 22.23 -9.19
CA THR A 30 2.58 23.20 -10.15
C THR A 30 1.05 23.19 -10.23
N GLY A 31 0.40 22.14 -9.71
CA GLY A 31 -1.05 21.97 -9.80
C GLY A 31 -1.55 21.72 -11.21
N GLN A 32 -0.67 21.29 -12.13
CA GLN A 32 -1.00 21.02 -13.53
C GLN A 32 -0.68 19.57 -13.90
N ARG A 33 -1.42 19.04 -14.89
CA ARG A 33 -1.05 17.80 -15.57
C ARG A 33 0.08 18.13 -16.56
N GLU A 34 1.24 17.53 -16.34
CA GLU A 34 2.44 17.70 -17.16
C GLU A 34 2.81 16.36 -17.80
N LEU A 35 3.49 16.41 -18.95
CA LEU A 35 3.98 15.20 -19.61
C LEU A 35 5.01 14.50 -18.69
N ASP A 36 4.79 13.23 -18.36
CA ASP A 36 5.69 12.47 -17.49
C ASP A 36 6.96 12.08 -18.24
N THR A 37 7.95 12.98 -18.19
CA THR A 37 9.24 12.81 -18.85
C THR A 37 10.09 11.69 -18.25
N ARG A 38 9.72 11.11 -17.10
CA ARG A 38 10.47 10.03 -16.45
C ARG A 38 10.45 8.72 -17.22
N TYR A 39 9.45 8.52 -18.09
CA TYR A 39 9.31 7.28 -18.86
C TYR A 39 10.26 7.20 -20.08
N HIS A 40 10.83 8.31 -20.53
CA HIS A 40 11.62 8.36 -21.78
C HIS A 40 13.10 7.97 -21.66
N GLN A 41 13.61 7.54 -20.50
CA GLN A 41 15.04 7.27 -20.33
C GLN A 41 15.41 5.89 -19.80
N ARG A 42 14.68 4.84 -20.19
CA ARG A 42 15.23 3.47 -20.08
C ARG A 42 15.79 3.04 -21.44
N PRO A 43 17.11 3.16 -21.69
CA PRO A 43 17.70 2.62 -22.91
C PRO A 43 17.50 1.10 -22.94
N ALA A 44 16.93 0.60 -24.04
CA ALA A 44 16.50 -0.79 -24.23
C ALA A 44 17.62 -1.87 -24.16
N ASN A 45 18.86 -1.50 -23.80
CA ASN A 45 20.04 -2.38 -23.88
C ASN A 45 20.82 -2.55 -22.56
N ALA A 46 20.30 -2.14 -21.41
CA ALA A 46 20.97 -2.39 -20.13
C ALA A 46 20.54 -3.75 -19.54
N SER A 47 21.22 -4.84 -19.93
CA SER A 47 21.15 -6.08 -19.16
C SER A 47 21.62 -5.83 -17.72
N PRO A 48 20.84 -6.17 -16.69
CA PRO A 48 21.31 -6.10 -15.32
C PRO A 48 22.43 -7.13 -15.12
N ALA A 49 23.62 -6.64 -14.77
CA ALA A 49 24.70 -7.51 -14.32
C ALA A 49 24.27 -8.24 -13.05
N PRO A 50 24.55 -9.55 -12.91
CA PRO A 50 24.17 -10.30 -11.72
C PRO A 50 24.90 -9.75 -10.49
N PRO A 51 24.22 -9.64 -9.33
CA PRO A 51 24.84 -9.14 -8.12
C PRO A 51 25.93 -10.11 -7.66
N THR A 52 27.17 -9.61 -7.59
CA THR A 52 28.29 -10.34 -7.00
C THR A 52 28.15 -10.28 -5.48
N MET A 53 27.58 -11.33 -4.87
CA MET A 53 27.58 -11.48 -3.42
C MET A 53 29.01 -11.72 -2.93
N GLN A 54 29.62 -10.70 -2.32
CA GLN A 54 30.81 -10.89 -1.50
C GLN A 54 30.38 -11.46 -0.13
N HIS A 55 30.66 -12.73 0.08
CA HIS A 55 30.60 -13.38 1.38
C HIS A 55 31.63 -12.70 2.31
N ARG A 56 31.15 -11.88 3.25
CA ARG A 56 31.98 -11.34 4.33
C ARG A 56 31.77 -12.23 5.55
N GLU A 57 32.74 -13.12 5.80
CA GLU A 57 32.85 -13.85 7.05
C GLU A 57 33.03 -12.82 8.19
N SER A 58 32.02 -12.70 9.05
CA SER A 58 32.16 -12.00 10.33
C SER A 58 32.27 -13.04 11.44
N SER A 59 33.46 -13.08 12.02
CA SER A 59 33.85 -13.84 13.20
C SER A 59 32.86 -13.69 14.36
N GLU A 60 32.47 -14.84 14.91
CA GLU A 60 31.86 -14.96 16.23
C GLU A 60 32.77 -14.32 17.29
N GLN A 61 32.22 -13.39 18.07
CA GLN A 61 32.80 -13.05 19.36
C GLN A 61 31.67 -12.96 20.37
N SER A 62 31.51 -14.06 21.12
CA SER A 62 30.67 -14.12 22.31
C SER A 62 31.28 -13.21 23.37
N VAL A 63 30.55 -12.18 23.78
CA VAL A 63 30.85 -11.42 24.99
C VAL A 63 29.73 -11.69 25.98
N SER A 64 30.00 -12.63 26.87
CA SER A 64 29.28 -12.80 28.12
C SER A 64 29.58 -11.59 29.01
N GLY A 65 28.59 -10.73 29.23
CA GLY A 65 28.64 -9.66 30.22
C GLY A 65 27.30 -9.58 30.93
N GLY A 66 27.21 -10.26 32.08
CA GLY A 66 26.11 -10.06 33.01
C GLY A 66 26.17 -8.63 33.56
N VAL A 67 25.04 -7.93 33.51
CA VAL A 67 24.85 -6.68 34.22
C VAL A 67 23.54 -6.82 34.99
N GLU A 68 23.71 -6.98 36.30
CA GLU A 68 22.67 -6.75 37.29
C GLU A 68 22.11 -5.34 37.13
N GLN A 69 20.79 -5.21 37.14
CA GLN A 69 20.18 -3.94 37.51
C GLN A 69 18.96 -4.18 38.40
N ALA A 70 19.00 -3.43 39.50
CA ALA A 70 18.19 -3.55 40.69
C ALA A 70 16.69 -3.34 40.42
N SER A 71 15.88 -4.31 40.83
CA SER A 71 14.47 -4.11 41.14
C SER A 71 14.33 -3.85 42.64
N TYR A 72 14.25 -2.57 43.01
CA TYR A 72 13.85 -2.15 44.34
C TYR A 72 12.32 -2.15 44.39
N CYS A 73 11.74 -3.08 45.17
CA CYS A 73 10.43 -3.00 45.82
C CYS A 73 10.25 -4.29 46.66
N GLU A 74 11.00 -4.39 47.76
CA GLU A 74 10.67 -5.34 48.82
C GLU A 74 9.70 -4.65 49.79
N CYS A 75 8.41 -5.01 49.71
CA CYS A 75 7.52 -4.89 50.86
C CYS A 75 7.87 -6.03 51.81
N GLY A 76 8.82 -5.78 52.71
CA GLY A 76 9.23 -6.72 53.75
C GLY A 76 8.10 -6.95 54.75
N ASN A 77 7.57 -8.18 54.76
CA ASN A 77 7.05 -8.82 55.96
C ASN A 77 8.23 -9.61 56.56
N ASP A 78 8.68 -9.29 57.77
CA ASP A 78 8.60 -10.19 58.93
C ASP A 78 9.41 -9.72 60.16
N TYR A 79 8.73 -9.80 61.31
CA TYR A 79 9.15 -10.00 62.71
C TYR A 79 10.41 -9.35 63.29
N GLY A 80 10.20 -8.54 64.34
CA GLY A 80 11.24 -8.20 65.32
C GLY A 80 10.73 -7.36 66.47
N VAL A 81 10.00 -7.98 67.41
CA VAL A 81 9.62 -7.36 68.70
C VAL A 81 10.88 -7.26 69.56
N GLY A 82 11.32 -6.05 69.88
CA GLY A 82 12.34 -5.76 70.88
C GLY A 82 11.82 -4.68 71.83
N PRO A 83 11.82 -4.91 73.16
CA PRO A 83 11.49 -3.87 74.13
C PRO A 83 12.73 -3.00 74.41
N TYR A 84 12.58 -2.00 75.27
CA TYR A 84 13.58 -1.02 75.75
C TYR A 84 13.59 0.34 75.02
N GLU A 85 12.76 1.22 75.59
CA GLU A 85 12.93 2.66 75.81
C GLU A 85 14.28 3.27 75.42
N SER A 86 14.27 4.34 74.60
CA SER A 86 14.31 5.72 75.13
C SER A 86 14.53 6.76 74.02
N ASP A 87 13.75 7.83 74.15
CA ASP A 87 14.05 9.22 73.84
C ASP A 87 14.08 9.75 72.39
N PHE A 88 12.94 10.37 72.07
CA PHE A 88 12.85 11.81 71.76
C PHE A 88 13.75 12.36 70.64
N CYS A 89 13.28 12.20 69.42
CA CYS A 89 13.17 13.29 68.43
C CYS A 89 11.81 13.07 67.76
N GLY A 90 10.81 13.89 68.03
CA GLY A 90 10.72 15.19 67.38
C GLY A 90 9.49 15.16 66.49
N ASP A 91 8.35 15.23 67.16
CA ASP A 91 6.99 15.32 66.66
C ASP A 91 6.81 16.57 65.79
N VAL A 92 6.92 16.46 64.46
CA VAL A 92 6.39 17.45 63.50
C VAL A 92 5.94 16.74 62.22
N CYS A 93 4.62 16.67 62.05
CA CYS A 93 3.87 16.46 60.80
C CYS A 93 3.67 15.04 60.25
N CYS A 94 3.07 14.13 61.04
CA CYS A 94 2.25 13.02 60.53
C CYS A 94 0.98 12.87 61.39
N GLY A 95 0.18 13.95 61.49
CA GLY A 95 -0.94 14.01 62.42
C GLY A 95 -2.08 14.89 61.95
N ASP A 96 -2.41 14.83 60.67
CA ASP A 96 -3.79 15.08 60.23
C ASP A 96 -4.07 14.29 58.96
N ALA A 97 -4.85 13.22 59.12
CA ALA A 97 -5.40 12.38 58.06
C ALA A 97 -6.51 13.10 57.27
N ALA A 98 -6.36 14.42 57.04
CA ALA A 98 -7.29 15.29 56.34
C ALA A 98 -6.63 16.14 55.24
N CYS A 99 -5.35 15.94 54.93
CA CYS A 99 -4.65 16.61 53.82
C CYS A 99 -4.35 15.73 52.61
N CYS A 100 -4.87 14.49 52.57
CA CYS A 100 -4.87 13.66 51.36
C CYS A 100 -6.21 13.71 50.60
N ASP A 101 -7.12 14.61 50.99
CA ASP A 101 -8.35 14.86 50.25
C ASP A 101 -8.27 16.26 49.61
N MET A 102 -8.29 16.28 48.28
CA MET A 102 -8.42 17.46 47.41
C MET A 102 -7.17 18.27 47.02
N VAL A 103 -5.95 17.72 47.10
CA VAL A 103 -4.89 18.16 46.17
C VAL A 103 -5.10 17.35 44.90
N GLY A 104 -5.85 17.94 43.97
CA GLY A 104 -6.26 17.30 42.74
C GLY A 104 -5.12 16.55 42.07
N CYS A 105 -5.45 15.44 41.43
CA CYS A 105 -4.67 14.84 40.35
C CYS A 105 -4.58 15.85 39.18
N GLY A 106 -4.05 17.04 39.45
CA GLY A 106 -3.58 17.99 38.48
C GLY A 106 -2.46 17.27 37.77
N VAL A 107 -2.82 16.69 36.64
CA VAL A 107 -1.96 16.39 35.50
C VAL A 107 -0.74 17.31 35.60
N GLY A 108 0.38 16.75 36.07
CA GLY A 108 1.64 17.48 36.03
C GLY A 108 1.82 17.99 34.60
N PRO A 109 2.36 19.22 34.41
CA PRO A 109 2.50 19.79 33.08
C PRO A 109 3.16 18.75 32.18
N CYS A 110 2.50 18.45 31.05
CA CYS A 110 3.00 17.45 30.11
C CYS A 110 4.46 17.79 29.81
N GLY A 111 5.37 16.86 30.11
CA GLY A 111 6.79 17.07 29.89
C GLY A 111 7.13 17.34 28.42
N PRO A 112 8.39 17.66 28.11
CA PRO A 112 8.83 18.00 26.76
C PRO A 112 8.40 16.92 25.76
N GLY A 113 8.03 17.33 24.55
CA GLY A 113 7.67 16.37 23.50
C GLY A 113 8.88 15.88 22.73
N SER A 114 8.83 14.63 22.31
CA SER A 114 9.76 13.98 21.39
C SER A 114 9.18 13.93 19.99
N TRP A 115 10.05 13.88 19.00
CA TRP A 115 9.66 13.65 17.62
C TRP A 115 9.99 12.21 17.24
N TYR A 116 9.34 11.73 16.20
CA TYR A 116 9.69 10.47 15.58
C TYR A 116 9.43 10.53 14.08
N ALA A 117 10.17 9.74 13.32
CA ALA A 117 9.94 9.58 11.90
C ALA A 117 10.36 8.19 11.45
N GLY A 118 9.80 7.75 10.32
CA GLY A 118 10.12 6.47 9.75
C GLY A 118 9.82 6.38 8.27
N PHE A 119 10.38 5.35 7.67
CA PHE A 119 10.17 4.93 6.29
C PHE A 119 9.75 3.46 6.31
N GLU A 120 8.69 3.14 5.60
CA GLU A 120 8.24 1.77 5.34
C GLU A 120 8.43 1.47 3.85
N ALA A 121 9.25 0.47 3.55
CA ALA A 121 9.30 -0.17 2.24
C ALA A 121 8.18 -1.20 2.18
N THR A 122 7.06 -0.86 1.52
CA THR A 122 5.95 -1.79 1.32
C THR A 122 6.08 -2.45 -0.06
N PHE A 123 5.74 -3.73 -0.13
CA PHE A 123 5.68 -4.51 -1.36
C PHE A 123 4.26 -5.07 -1.45
N LEU A 124 3.48 -4.61 -2.42
CA LEU A 124 2.05 -4.81 -2.48
C LEU A 124 1.63 -5.29 -3.87
N LYS A 125 0.72 -6.27 -3.91
CA LYS A 125 0.03 -6.71 -5.12
C LYS A 125 -1.43 -6.22 -5.07
N PRO A 126 -1.91 -5.50 -6.08
CA PRO A 126 -3.33 -5.21 -6.27
C PRO A 126 -4.17 -6.48 -6.44
N HIS A 127 -5.35 -6.48 -5.86
CA HIS A 127 -6.38 -7.52 -5.99
C HIS A 127 -7.71 -6.84 -6.30
N LEU A 128 -8.26 -7.09 -7.47
CA LEU A 128 -9.54 -6.52 -7.91
C LEU A 128 -10.58 -7.62 -8.02
N GLY A 129 -11.85 -7.31 -7.73
CA GLY A 129 -12.94 -8.28 -7.81
C GLY A 129 -13.19 -8.78 -9.25
N ASP A 130 -13.29 -7.83 -10.18
CA ASP A 130 -13.34 -8.06 -11.63
C ASP A 130 -12.27 -7.15 -12.26
N ASN A 131 -11.40 -7.68 -13.12
CA ASN A 131 -10.37 -6.89 -13.80
C ASN A 131 -10.05 -7.44 -15.18
N VAL A 132 -11.13 -7.74 -15.91
CA VAL A 132 -11.10 -8.38 -17.22
C VAL A 132 -10.40 -7.46 -18.21
N ALA A 133 -9.35 -7.98 -18.84
CA ALA A 133 -8.68 -7.37 -19.97
C ALA A 133 -9.49 -7.57 -21.25
N PHE A 134 -10.00 -8.78 -21.49
CA PHE A 134 -10.94 -9.13 -22.57
C PHE A 134 -11.59 -10.50 -22.32
N THR A 135 -12.68 -10.76 -23.03
CA THR A 135 -13.43 -12.01 -23.00
C THR A 135 -13.31 -12.72 -24.34
N VAL A 136 -13.10 -14.04 -24.34
CA VAL A 136 -13.13 -14.89 -25.53
C VAL A 136 -14.32 -15.83 -25.42
N THR A 137 -15.21 -15.77 -26.41
CA THR A 137 -16.33 -16.70 -26.57
C THR A 137 -16.01 -17.67 -27.69
N GLU A 138 -15.95 -18.96 -27.38
CA GLU A 138 -15.81 -20.04 -28.36
C GLU A 138 -17.15 -20.75 -28.55
N ASN A 139 -17.61 -20.86 -29.78
CA ASN A 139 -18.83 -21.55 -30.16
C ASN A 139 -18.48 -22.80 -30.96
N THR A 140 -19.05 -23.94 -30.57
CA THR A 140 -19.06 -25.15 -31.40
C THR A 140 -20.49 -25.43 -31.85
N ALA A 141 -20.69 -26.44 -32.71
CA ALA A 141 -22.02 -26.87 -33.12
C ALA A 141 -22.94 -27.28 -31.95
N THR A 142 -22.38 -27.55 -30.75
CA THR A 142 -23.14 -28.09 -29.60
C THR A 142 -22.86 -27.39 -28.27
N SER A 143 -21.90 -26.46 -28.19
CA SER A 143 -21.50 -25.82 -26.93
C SER A 143 -20.99 -24.40 -27.13
N THR A 144 -21.12 -23.57 -26.10
CA THR A 144 -20.47 -22.26 -26.01
C THR A 144 -19.61 -22.25 -24.76
N THR A 145 -18.33 -21.88 -24.90
CA THR A 145 -17.37 -21.66 -23.82
C THR A 145 -17.04 -20.18 -23.76
N ILE A 146 -17.10 -19.59 -22.57
CA ILE A 146 -16.72 -18.18 -22.35
C ILE A 146 -15.54 -18.18 -21.39
N SER A 147 -14.47 -17.49 -21.76
CA SER A 147 -13.25 -17.35 -20.97
C SER A 147 -12.85 -15.89 -20.84
N ASP A 148 -12.73 -15.43 -19.61
CA ASP A 148 -12.21 -14.09 -19.32
C ASP A 148 -10.70 -14.15 -19.10
N THR A 149 -9.99 -13.15 -19.61
CA THR A 149 -8.57 -12.94 -19.31
C THR A 149 -8.47 -11.68 -18.47
N ASP A 150 -8.04 -11.79 -17.22
CA ASP A 150 -7.80 -10.66 -16.32
C ASP A 150 -6.38 -10.10 -16.48
N PHE A 151 -6.18 -8.83 -16.09
CA PHE A 151 -4.81 -8.32 -15.93
C PHE A 151 -4.14 -8.91 -14.69
N ASP A 152 -2.86 -9.29 -14.85
CA ASP A 152 -2.03 -9.75 -13.74
C ASP A 152 -1.09 -8.63 -13.27
N TYR A 153 -1.09 -8.42 -11.95
CA TYR A 153 -0.19 -7.50 -11.28
C TYR A 153 0.88 -8.27 -10.52
N ASP A 154 2.12 -7.80 -10.58
CA ASP A 154 3.19 -8.32 -9.74
C ASP A 154 3.20 -7.66 -8.36
N LEU A 155 4.06 -8.19 -7.48
CA LEU A 155 4.33 -7.60 -6.19
C LEU A 155 5.22 -6.37 -6.37
N GLU A 156 4.69 -5.19 -6.06
CA GLU A 156 5.33 -3.93 -6.42
C GLU A 156 5.72 -3.06 -5.23
N PHE A 157 6.82 -2.33 -5.38
CA PHE A 157 7.33 -1.46 -4.32
C PHE A 157 6.50 -0.18 -4.17
N SER A 158 6.07 0.11 -2.95
CA SER A 158 5.23 1.27 -2.62
C SER A 158 5.76 1.96 -1.36
N PRO A 159 6.36 3.15 -1.45
CA PRO A 159 6.96 3.80 -0.29
C PRO A 159 5.90 4.36 0.66
N ARG A 160 6.16 4.27 1.97
CA ARG A 160 5.45 5.02 3.00
C ARG A 160 6.42 5.81 3.85
N VAL A 161 6.11 7.06 4.15
CA VAL A 161 6.90 7.91 5.06
C VAL A 161 5.96 8.47 6.11
N PHE A 162 6.44 8.55 7.35
CA PHE A 162 5.71 9.24 8.41
C PHE A 162 6.63 10.07 9.29
N VAL A 163 6.06 11.13 9.84
CA VAL A 163 6.67 11.98 10.86
C VAL A 163 5.63 12.26 11.93
N GLY A 164 6.04 12.30 13.17
CA GLY A 164 5.15 12.63 14.26
C GLY A 164 5.88 13.25 15.43
N TRP A 165 5.07 13.78 16.34
CA TRP A 165 5.51 14.38 17.57
C TRP A 165 4.62 13.91 18.70
N GLN A 166 5.20 13.58 19.85
CA GLN A 166 4.49 13.03 20.99
C GLN A 166 4.98 13.68 22.28
N ARG A 167 4.06 14.09 23.14
CA ARG A 167 4.38 14.57 24.49
C ARG A 167 4.58 13.41 25.45
N ASN A 168 5.21 13.68 26.60
CA ASN A 168 5.31 12.72 27.70
C ASN A 168 3.97 12.27 28.28
N CYS A 169 2.86 12.97 27.98
CA CYS A 169 1.51 12.50 28.29
C CYS A 169 0.93 11.56 27.21
N ASP A 170 1.77 11.08 26.29
CA ASP A 170 1.43 10.22 25.15
C ASP A 170 0.40 10.76 24.17
N VAL A 171 0.14 12.07 24.20
CA VAL A 171 -0.64 12.77 23.19
C VAL A 171 0.30 13.31 22.13
N GLY A 172 -0.06 13.15 20.85
CA GLY A 172 0.79 13.56 19.75
C GLY A 172 0.05 13.90 18.47
N PHE A 173 0.83 14.13 17.41
CA PHE A 173 0.37 14.28 16.04
C PHE A 173 1.24 13.43 15.13
N ARG A 174 0.67 12.96 14.02
CA ARG A 174 1.36 12.18 12.98
C ARG A 174 0.90 12.62 11.60
N ALA A 175 1.85 12.82 10.70
CA ALA A 175 1.62 12.92 9.27
C ALA A 175 2.16 11.67 8.57
N THR A 176 1.38 11.09 7.66
CA THR A 176 1.79 9.90 6.87
C THR A 176 1.52 10.17 5.40
N TRP A 177 2.44 9.74 4.53
CA TRP A 177 2.27 9.72 3.09
C TRP A 177 2.58 8.31 2.56
N TRP A 178 1.76 7.81 1.63
CA TRP A 178 1.95 6.53 0.95
C TRP A 178 1.61 6.67 -0.54
N GLN A 179 2.30 5.94 -1.40
CA GLN A 179 2.04 5.91 -2.85
C GLN A 179 2.25 4.50 -3.44
N PHE A 180 1.38 4.15 -4.39
CA PHE A 180 1.48 3.05 -5.34
C PHE A 180 1.36 3.62 -6.76
N ASP A 181 2.28 3.32 -7.67
CA ASP A 181 2.25 3.80 -9.07
C ASP A 181 2.89 2.75 -9.97
N HIS A 182 2.07 1.83 -10.49
CA HIS A 182 2.53 0.68 -11.27
C HIS A 182 1.52 0.30 -12.35
N ASP A 183 2.04 -0.37 -13.38
CA ASP A 183 1.28 -0.90 -14.51
C ASP A 183 1.11 -2.42 -14.35
N ALA A 184 0.01 -2.98 -14.84
CA ALA A 184 -0.10 -4.43 -14.95
C ALA A 184 0.67 -4.96 -16.16
N ALA A 185 0.93 -6.27 -16.19
CA ALA A 185 1.40 -6.92 -17.40
C ALA A 185 0.34 -6.76 -18.52
N PRO A 186 0.72 -6.33 -19.74
CA PRO A 186 -0.21 -6.28 -20.85
C PRO A 186 -0.75 -7.67 -21.17
N ALA A 187 -2.04 -7.74 -21.49
CA ALA A 187 -2.72 -8.96 -21.91
C ALA A 187 -2.92 -8.92 -23.43
N THR A 188 -2.74 -10.05 -24.10
CA THR A 188 -2.98 -10.18 -25.54
C THR A 188 -3.76 -11.45 -25.84
N GLY A 189 -4.67 -11.39 -26.80
CA GLY A 189 -5.47 -12.53 -27.24
C GLY A 189 -5.94 -12.39 -28.68
N SER A 190 -6.43 -13.49 -29.23
CA SER A 190 -7.05 -13.56 -30.55
C SER A 190 -8.35 -14.36 -30.43
N PRO A 191 -9.37 -14.08 -31.26
CA PRO A 191 -10.55 -14.92 -31.33
C PRO A 191 -10.18 -16.31 -31.89
N PRO A 192 -11.06 -17.33 -31.72
CA PRO A 192 -10.83 -18.67 -32.24
C PRO A 192 -10.55 -18.69 -33.75
N ALA A 193 -9.51 -19.42 -34.16
CA ALA A 193 -9.05 -19.48 -35.55
C ALA A 193 -10.05 -20.13 -36.53
N ASP A 194 -11.05 -20.86 -36.00
CA ASP A 194 -12.11 -21.49 -36.79
C ASP A 194 -13.23 -20.52 -37.20
N GLY A 195 -13.18 -19.27 -36.71
CA GLY A 195 -14.20 -18.24 -36.96
C GLY A 195 -15.54 -18.51 -36.26
N LEU A 196 -15.59 -19.51 -35.36
CA LEU A 196 -16.76 -19.85 -34.57
C LEU A 196 -16.60 -19.30 -33.16
N GLY A 197 -16.46 -17.99 -33.04
CA GLY A 197 -16.24 -17.34 -31.76
C GLY A 197 -15.99 -15.85 -31.93
N GLU A 198 -15.79 -15.18 -30.81
CA GLU A 198 -15.57 -13.74 -30.76
C GLU A 198 -14.67 -13.41 -29.58
N LEU A 199 -13.78 -12.44 -29.77
CA LEU A 199 -13.08 -11.76 -28.69
C LEU A 199 -13.73 -10.41 -28.51
N THR A 200 -14.15 -10.09 -27.29
CA THR A 200 -14.79 -8.82 -26.91
C THR A 200 -13.99 -8.12 -25.83
N SER A 201 -13.85 -6.80 -25.94
CA SER A 201 -13.39 -5.96 -24.83
C SER A 201 -14.41 -5.98 -23.69
N PRO A 202 -14.03 -5.59 -22.46
CA PRO A 202 -15.01 -5.25 -21.43
C PRO A 202 -16.03 -4.24 -21.96
N GLY A 203 -17.24 -4.27 -21.41
CA GLY A 203 -18.31 -3.36 -21.83
C GLY A 203 -18.06 -1.94 -21.30
N PHE A 204 -17.69 -1.01 -22.18
CA PHE A 204 -17.51 0.40 -21.83
C PHE A 204 -18.69 1.22 -22.36
N ARG A 205 -19.82 1.18 -21.65
CA ARG A 205 -21.07 1.89 -22.00
C ARG A 205 -21.52 1.70 -23.46
N GLU A 206 -21.05 2.57 -24.36
CA GLU A 206 -21.43 2.64 -25.78
C GLU A 206 -20.34 2.17 -26.75
N THR A 207 -19.17 1.75 -26.25
CA THR A 207 -18.09 1.22 -27.07
C THR A 207 -17.83 -0.23 -26.67
N GLU A 208 -17.86 -1.10 -27.65
CA GLU A 208 -17.46 -2.49 -27.53
C GLU A 208 -16.57 -2.81 -28.72
N ILE A 209 -15.32 -3.15 -28.45
CA ILE A 209 -14.42 -3.60 -29.50
C ILE A 209 -14.53 -5.11 -29.54
N SER A 210 -14.94 -5.63 -30.69
CA SER A 210 -15.01 -7.06 -30.89
C SER A 210 -14.51 -7.50 -32.26
N THR A 211 -14.09 -8.77 -32.33
CA THR A 211 -13.69 -9.41 -33.58
C THR A 211 -13.98 -10.90 -33.54
N ASN A 212 -14.35 -11.46 -34.69
CA ASN A 212 -14.44 -12.89 -34.92
C ASN A 212 -13.41 -13.39 -35.96
N THR A 213 -12.52 -12.50 -36.40
CA THR A 213 -11.48 -12.83 -37.38
C THR A 213 -10.30 -13.46 -36.65
N GLY A 214 -10.11 -14.77 -36.81
CA GLY A 214 -9.09 -15.57 -36.12
C GLY A 214 -7.63 -15.12 -36.22
N THR A 215 -7.33 -14.17 -37.11
CA THR A 215 -5.99 -13.60 -37.29
C THR A 215 -5.81 -12.23 -36.65
N ASP A 216 -6.89 -11.61 -36.18
CA ASP A 216 -6.82 -10.34 -35.47
C ASP A 216 -6.23 -10.56 -34.07
N VAL A 217 -5.60 -9.52 -33.53
CA VAL A 217 -5.00 -9.52 -32.20
C VAL A 217 -5.57 -8.37 -31.40
N TYR A 218 -6.07 -8.67 -30.20
CA TYR A 218 -6.45 -7.67 -29.21
C TYR A 218 -5.36 -7.59 -28.15
N ALA A 219 -4.89 -6.38 -27.88
CA ALA A 219 -3.94 -6.08 -26.82
C ALA A 219 -4.56 -5.09 -25.84
N ALA A 220 -4.43 -5.38 -24.55
CA ALA A 220 -4.92 -4.54 -23.47
C ALA A 220 -3.82 -4.24 -22.46
N ALA A 221 -3.84 -3.05 -21.87
CA ALA A 221 -2.96 -2.64 -20.79
C ALA A 221 -3.74 -1.84 -19.73
N THR A 222 -3.28 -1.89 -18.48
CA THR A 222 -3.84 -1.08 -17.40
C THR A 222 -2.73 -0.46 -16.55
N SER A 223 -3.01 0.74 -16.03
CA SER A 223 -2.12 1.47 -15.13
C SER A 223 -2.88 1.89 -13.88
N MET A 224 -2.19 1.93 -12.74
CA MET A 224 -2.78 2.29 -11.46
C MET A 224 -1.85 3.23 -10.68
N ASN A 225 -2.39 4.36 -10.24
CA ASN A 225 -1.70 5.31 -9.37
C ASN A 225 -2.61 5.67 -8.20
N ALA A 226 -2.20 5.32 -6.98
CA ALA A 226 -2.92 5.59 -5.74
C ALA A 226 -1.98 6.25 -4.73
N TYR A 227 -2.46 7.24 -3.99
CA TYR A 227 -1.73 7.80 -2.86
C TYR A 227 -2.65 8.29 -1.75
N THR A 228 -2.10 8.35 -0.55
CA THR A 228 -2.80 8.89 0.64
C THR A 228 -1.92 9.86 1.40
N ILE A 229 -2.57 10.83 2.04
CA ILE A 229 -1.97 11.74 3.01
C ILE A 229 -2.84 11.71 4.26
N ASP A 230 -2.25 11.37 5.40
CA ASP A 230 -2.92 11.29 6.70
C ASP A 230 -2.39 12.36 7.63
N LEU A 231 -3.29 13.03 8.35
CA LEU A 231 -2.98 13.92 9.46
C LEU A 231 -3.79 13.48 10.68
N GLU A 232 -3.12 12.95 11.71
CA GLU A 232 -3.75 12.31 12.86
C GLU A 232 -3.29 12.95 14.17
N ALA A 233 -4.22 13.21 15.09
CA ALA A 233 -3.92 13.37 16.50
C ALA A 233 -3.85 11.98 17.15
N THR A 234 -2.82 11.70 17.93
CA THR A 234 -2.57 10.37 18.49
C THR A 234 -2.60 10.39 20.02
N LYS A 235 -3.01 9.26 20.61
CA LYS A 235 -2.92 9.01 22.05
C LYS A 235 -2.45 7.58 22.27
N SER A 236 -1.37 7.40 23.04
CA SER A 236 -0.97 6.08 23.53
C SER A 236 -1.32 5.88 25.01
N THR A 237 -1.52 4.63 25.38
CA THR A 237 -1.74 4.17 26.75
C THR A 237 -1.12 2.78 26.92
N GLU A 238 -0.69 2.46 28.13
CA GLU A 238 -0.12 1.17 28.45
C GLU A 238 -1.05 0.42 29.41
N PHE A 239 -1.33 -0.84 29.10
CA PHE A 239 -2.14 -1.71 29.94
C PHE A 239 -1.49 -3.09 30.01
N ARG A 240 -0.93 -3.40 31.18
CA ARG A 240 -0.13 -4.62 31.42
C ARG A 240 1.04 -4.68 30.42
N ALA A 241 1.21 -5.82 29.74
CA ALA A 241 2.25 -6.04 28.73
C ALA A 241 1.86 -5.54 27.33
N TRP A 242 0.79 -4.75 27.21
CA TRP A 242 0.33 -4.18 25.96
C TRP A 242 0.46 -2.66 25.97
N LYS A 243 0.94 -2.11 24.86
CA LYS A 243 0.87 -0.69 24.54
C LYS A 243 -0.17 -0.51 23.45
N PHE A 244 -1.16 0.32 23.73
CA PHE A 244 -2.23 0.67 22.81
C PHE A 244 -2.02 2.09 22.31
N GLY A 245 -2.29 2.32 21.04
CA GLY A 245 -2.31 3.61 20.38
C GLY A 245 -3.66 3.78 19.70
N MET A 246 -4.23 4.97 19.81
CA MET A 246 -5.38 5.39 19.01
C MET A 246 -5.03 6.69 18.30
N GLY A 247 -5.52 6.84 17.08
CA GLY A 247 -5.38 8.03 16.27
C GLY A 247 -6.72 8.44 15.71
N GLY A 248 -6.93 9.76 15.58
CA GLY A 248 -8.09 10.33 14.91
C GLY A 248 -7.68 11.59 14.16
N GLY A 249 -8.18 11.76 12.94
CA GLY A 249 -7.87 12.93 12.14
C GLY A 249 -8.47 12.87 10.76
N PHE A 250 -7.72 13.31 9.77
CA PHE A 250 -8.17 13.42 8.39
C PHE A 250 -7.26 12.69 7.43
N ARG A 251 -7.84 12.22 6.34
CA ARG A 251 -7.15 11.60 5.21
C ARG A 251 -7.59 12.28 3.92
N TYR A 252 -6.63 12.53 3.05
CA TYR A 252 -6.85 12.74 1.62
C TYR A 252 -6.39 11.48 0.89
N ALA A 253 -7.18 11.01 -0.07
CA ALA A 253 -6.78 9.93 -0.96
C ALA A 253 -7.11 10.29 -2.40
N TYR A 254 -6.28 9.78 -3.30
CA TYR A 254 -6.46 9.85 -4.74
C TYR A 254 -6.13 8.49 -5.32
N ILE A 255 -6.95 8.02 -6.24
CA ILE A 255 -6.61 6.89 -7.08
C ILE A 255 -7.05 7.18 -8.52
N GLU A 256 -6.19 6.82 -9.46
CA GLU A 256 -6.42 6.85 -10.88
C GLU A 256 -6.13 5.46 -11.46
N GLN A 257 -7.03 4.99 -12.30
CA GLN A 257 -6.90 3.75 -13.05
C GLN A 257 -7.09 4.06 -14.54
N GLY A 258 -6.28 3.43 -15.38
CA GLY A 258 -6.40 3.52 -16.83
C GLY A 258 -6.53 2.14 -17.45
N TYR A 259 -7.25 2.07 -18.57
CA TYR A 259 -7.36 0.93 -19.45
C TYR A 259 -7.12 1.39 -20.89
N LEU A 260 -6.24 0.70 -21.58
CA LEU A 260 -5.98 0.90 -22.99
C LEU A 260 -6.18 -0.42 -23.71
N GLY A 261 -7.08 -0.45 -24.69
CA GLY A 261 -7.31 -1.59 -25.56
C GLY A 261 -7.07 -1.21 -27.02
N ALA A 262 -6.45 -2.11 -27.77
CA ALA A 262 -6.26 -1.95 -29.21
C ALA A 262 -6.50 -3.28 -29.92
N LEU A 263 -7.29 -3.24 -30.98
CA LEU A 263 -7.50 -4.33 -31.92
C LEU A 263 -6.70 -4.04 -33.19
N SER A 264 -5.91 -5.01 -33.65
CA SER A 264 -5.14 -4.94 -34.89
C SER A 264 -5.41 -6.16 -35.78
N ASP A 265 -5.31 -5.97 -37.09
CA ASP A 265 -5.38 -7.07 -38.06
C ASP A 265 -4.06 -7.86 -38.17
N ASP A 266 -4.03 -8.83 -39.08
CA ASP A 266 -2.88 -9.70 -39.36
C ASP A 266 -1.67 -8.98 -39.99
N THR A 267 -1.86 -7.72 -40.40
CA THR A 267 -0.81 -6.84 -40.92
C THR A 267 -0.30 -5.84 -39.88
N ASP A 268 -0.72 -5.97 -38.62
CA ASP A 268 -0.41 -5.04 -37.52
C ASP A 268 -1.05 -3.64 -37.73
N THR A 269 -2.10 -3.55 -38.55
CA THR A 269 -2.86 -2.31 -38.73
C THR A 269 -3.94 -2.22 -37.66
N THR A 270 -3.94 -1.15 -36.87
CA THR A 270 -4.97 -0.91 -35.85
C THR A 270 -6.35 -0.74 -36.50
N ILE A 271 -7.30 -1.57 -36.08
CA ILE A 271 -8.70 -1.54 -36.49
C ILE A 271 -9.52 -0.69 -35.51
N SER A 272 -9.33 -0.88 -34.22
CA SER A 272 -10.11 -0.18 -33.18
C SER A 272 -9.27 0.07 -31.95
N THR A 273 -9.59 1.13 -31.20
CA THR A 273 -8.90 1.48 -29.95
C THR A 273 -9.88 1.97 -28.90
N ILE A 274 -9.57 1.70 -27.64
CA ILE A 274 -10.29 2.26 -26.50
C ILE A 274 -9.30 2.75 -25.45
N ASP A 275 -9.47 3.99 -25.01
CA ASP A 275 -8.75 4.60 -23.88
C ASP A 275 -9.80 4.98 -22.84
N TYR A 276 -9.77 4.30 -21.71
CA TYR A 276 -10.63 4.57 -20.57
C TYR A 276 -9.76 4.97 -19.38
N GLN A 277 -10.06 6.11 -18.78
CA GLN A 277 -9.39 6.60 -17.60
C GLN A 277 -10.44 6.96 -16.57
N GLN A 278 -10.17 6.61 -15.32
CA GLN A 278 -10.98 7.06 -14.22
C GLN A 278 -10.13 7.45 -13.02
N SER A 279 -10.67 8.35 -12.23
CA SER A 279 -10.05 8.80 -10.99
C SER A 279 -11.10 9.08 -9.94
N ILE A 280 -10.83 8.69 -8.71
CA ILE A 280 -11.58 9.12 -7.54
C ILE A 280 -10.64 9.79 -6.55
N GLU A 281 -11.05 10.95 -6.06
CA GLU A 281 -10.34 11.69 -5.04
C GLU A 281 -11.28 12.07 -3.91
N GLY A 282 -10.79 12.07 -2.68
CA GLY A 282 -11.65 12.33 -1.53
C GLY A 282 -10.91 12.77 -0.29
N PHE A 283 -11.64 13.47 0.56
CA PHE A 283 -11.17 13.89 1.88
C PHE A 283 -12.17 13.46 2.95
N GLY A 284 -11.69 12.99 4.09
CA GLY A 284 -12.60 12.58 5.15
C GLY A 284 -11.93 12.17 6.45
N PRO A 285 -12.74 11.84 7.46
CA PRO A 285 -12.24 11.39 8.76
C PRO A 285 -11.50 10.06 8.63
N THR A 286 -10.43 9.92 9.43
CA THR A 286 -9.72 8.66 9.62
C THR A 286 -9.53 8.36 11.11
N VAL A 287 -9.58 7.08 11.44
CA VAL A 287 -9.26 6.54 12.77
C VAL A 287 -8.21 5.46 12.63
N SER A 288 -7.25 5.44 13.54
CA SER A 288 -6.25 4.38 13.61
C SER A 288 -6.16 3.79 15.00
N PHE A 289 -5.73 2.54 15.03
CA PHE A 289 -5.50 1.77 16.23
C PHE A 289 -4.18 1.01 16.07
N GLU A 290 -3.35 1.03 17.12
CA GLU A 290 -2.12 0.27 17.21
C GLU A 290 -2.12 -0.52 18.52
N ALA A 291 -1.73 -1.78 18.46
CA ALA A 291 -1.51 -2.61 19.63
C ALA A 291 -0.13 -3.27 19.52
N LEU A 292 0.73 -3.06 20.50
CA LEU A 292 2.05 -3.66 20.60
C LEU A 292 2.11 -4.51 21.87
N ARG A 293 2.43 -5.79 21.74
CA ARG A 293 2.75 -6.66 22.87
C ARG A 293 4.25 -6.89 22.91
N THR A 294 4.86 -6.45 24.00
CA THR A 294 6.28 -6.68 24.29
C THR A 294 6.49 -8.16 24.62
N LEU A 295 7.41 -8.82 23.90
CA LEU A 295 7.83 -10.21 24.12
C LEU A 295 9.14 -10.31 24.90
N SER A 296 10.04 -9.34 24.69
CA SER A 296 11.31 -9.19 25.42
C SER A 296 11.61 -7.72 25.65
N CYS A 297 12.70 -7.39 26.34
CA CYS A 297 13.11 -5.99 26.54
C CYS A 297 13.31 -5.20 25.24
N GLN A 298 13.43 -5.87 24.08
CA GLN A 298 13.75 -5.23 22.80
C GLN A 298 12.85 -5.68 21.65
N SER A 299 11.87 -6.54 21.89
CA SER A 299 11.05 -7.09 20.82
C SER A 299 9.59 -7.22 21.19
N GLY A 300 8.74 -7.13 20.19
CA GLY A 300 7.31 -7.27 20.34
C GLY A 300 6.60 -7.63 19.05
N ILE A 301 5.37 -8.12 19.19
CA ILE A 301 4.44 -8.27 18.08
C ILE A 301 3.51 -7.07 18.07
N PHE A 302 3.16 -6.59 16.89
CA PHE A 302 2.24 -5.48 16.76
C PHE A 302 1.13 -5.77 15.76
N CYS A 303 0.02 -5.07 15.95
CA CYS A 303 -1.09 -4.99 15.02
C CYS A 303 -1.42 -3.51 14.83
N LYS A 304 -1.59 -3.06 13.59
CA LYS A 304 -2.14 -1.74 13.27
C LYS A 304 -3.40 -1.92 12.45
N ALA A 305 -4.44 -1.17 12.76
CA ALA A 305 -5.64 -1.06 11.95
C ALA A 305 -5.93 0.41 11.68
N ARG A 306 -6.36 0.75 10.47
CA ARG A 306 -6.82 2.10 10.13
C ARG A 306 -8.06 2.02 9.26
N GLY A 307 -9.02 2.90 9.52
CA GLY A 307 -10.22 3.06 8.72
C GLY A 307 -10.43 4.52 8.35
N SER A 308 -10.97 4.76 7.16
CA SER A 308 -11.39 6.08 6.72
C SER A 308 -12.61 6.00 5.80
N VAL A 309 -13.46 7.02 5.87
CA VAL A 309 -14.55 7.25 4.93
C VAL A 309 -14.30 8.61 4.31
N LEU A 310 -14.14 8.65 2.99
CA LEU A 310 -13.74 9.84 2.25
C LEU A 310 -14.89 10.25 1.34
N PHE A 311 -15.17 11.54 1.31
CA PHE A 311 -16.18 12.13 0.42
C PHE A 311 -15.45 12.96 -0.62
N GLY A 312 -15.84 12.80 -1.88
CA GLY A 312 -15.26 13.58 -2.97
C GLY A 312 -15.88 13.24 -4.31
N ASP A 313 -15.08 13.30 -5.36
CA ASP A 313 -15.56 13.22 -6.74
C ASP A 313 -14.90 12.05 -7.46
N SER A 314 -15.72 11.31 -8.21
CA SER A 314 -15.29 10.33 -9.21
C SER A 314 -15.47 10.92 -10.60
N LYS A 315 -14.45 10.77 -11.45
CA LYS A 315 -14.42 11.25 -12.83
C LYS A 315 -14.00 10.09 -13.72
N SER A 316 -14.65 9.93 -14.87
CA SER A 316 -14.15 9.04 -15.92
C SER A 316 -14.20 9.69 -17.29
N ARG A 317 -13.27 9.30 -18.14
CA ARG A 317 -13.18 9.67 -19.55
C ARG A 317 -12.95 8.40 -20.35
N GLN A 318 -13.76 8.24 -21.39
CA GLN A 318 -13.66 7.17 -22.35
C GLN A 318 -13.53 7.76 -23.75
N GLU A 319 -12.58 7.24 -24.51
CA GLU A 319 -12.42 7.52 -25.93
C GLU A 319 -12.33 6.19 -26.68
N GLY A 320 -13.35 5.88 -27.46
CA GLY A 320 -13.40 4.74 -28.35
C GLY A 320 -13.27 5.19 -29.80
N VAL A 321 -12.46 4.51 -30.59
CA VAL A 321 -12.42 4.67 -32.04
C VAL A 321 -12.61 3.30 -32.68
N GLU A 322 -13.67 3.15 -33.48
CA GLU A 322 -14.01 1.92 -34.16
C GLU A 322 -13.77 2.07 -35.66
N GLY A 323 -13.13 1.07 -36.27
CA GLY A 323 -12.85 1.11 -37.71
C GLY A 323 -11.90 2.25 -38.10
N VAL A 324 -10.82 2.43 -37.34
CA VAL A 324 -9.71 3.37 -37.60
C VAL A 324 -9.18 3.23 -39.04
N ASN A 325 -9.20 2.02 -39.58
CA ASN A 325 -8.80 1.71 -40.95
C ASN A 325 -9.87 2.02 -42.01
N GLN A 326 -11.07 2.47 -41.63
CA GLN A 326 -12.15 2.85 -42.54
C GLN A 326 -12.05 4.32 -42.96
N THR A 327 -12.78 4.68 -44.02
CA THR A 327 -12.77 6.06 -44.54
C THR A 327 -13.44 7.06 -43.58
N THR A 328 -14.36 6.57 -42.76
CA THR A 328 -15.08 7.34 -41.73
C THR A 328 -15.09 6.53 -40.44
N PRO A 329 -14.04 6.59 -39.61
CA PRO A 329 -14.02 5.91 -38.31
C PRO A 329 -15.15 6.38 -37.41
N GLY A 330 -15.74 5.45 -36.65
CA GLY A 330 -16.64 5.77 -35.54
C GLY A 330 -15.81 6.31 -34.39
N THR A 331 -16.25 7.40 -33.76
CA THR A 331 -15.59 7.94 -32.56
C THR A 331 -16.62 8.18 -31.48
N THR A 332 -16.38 7.61 -30.31
CA THR A 332 -17.21 7.73 -29.13
C THR A 332 -16.41 8.38 -28.04
N THR A 333 -16.94 9.45 -27.45
CA THR A 333 -16.33 10.11 -26.30
C THR A 333 -17.36 10.23 -25.20
N VAL A 334 -17.06 9.66 -24.04
CA VAL A 334 -17.92 9.72 -22.86
C VAL A 334 -17.12 10.32 -21.72
N ASN A 335 -17.71 11.30 -21.03
CA ASN A 335 -17.15 11.86 -19.81
C ASN A 335 -18.22 11.76 -18.72
N THR A 336 -17.83 11.29 -17.54
CA THR A 336 -18.68 11.27 -16.35
C THR A 336 -17.98 11.98 -15.20
N ALA A 337 -18.78 12.64 -14.38
CA ALA A 337 -18.36 13.19 -13.09
C ALA A 337 -19.52 13.00 -12.12
N SER A 338 -19.24 12.49 -10.93
CA SER A 338 -20.22 12.25 -9.87
C SER A 338 -19.58 12.38 -8.50
N ASP A 339 -20.39 12.77 -7.52
CA ASP A 339 -20.00 12.69 -6.11
C ASP A 339 -19.92 11.22 -5.70
N ASP A 340 -18.91 10.85 -4.91
CA ASP A 340 -18.67 9.47 -4.52
C ASP A 340 -18.12 9.35 -3.09
N VAL A 341 -18.20 8.15 -2.54
CA VAL A 341 -17.72 7.80 -1.20
C VAL A 341 -16.70 6.67 -1.30
N LEU A 342 -15.45 6.97 -0.95
CA LEU A 342 -14.36 6.01 -0.91
C LEU A 342 -14.11 5.56 0.54
N SER A 343 -14.29 4.28 0.81
CA SER A 343 -13.98 3.71 2.12
C SER A 343 -12.67 2.95 2.08
N ILE A 344 -11.75 3.23 2.99
CA ILE A 344 -10.44 2.57 3.05
C ILE A 344 -10.25 1.91 4.42
N CYS A 345 -9.85 0.64 4.41
CA CYS A 345 -9.49 -0.14 5.59
C CYS A 345 -8.08 -0.73 5.40
N GLU A 346 -7.21 -0.55 6.38
CA GLU A 346 -5.83 -1.06 6.37
C GLU A 346 -5.59 -1.90 7.62
N LEU A 347 -4.92 -3.04 7.47
CA LEU A 347 -4.52 -3.91 8.56
C LEU A 347 -3.06 -4.33 8.37
N GLN A 348 -2.27 -4.22 9.44
CA GLN A 348 -0.90 -4.73 9.51
C GLN A 348 -0.74 -5.62 10.72
N VAL A 349 -0.04 -6.74 10.55
CA VAL A 349 0.37 -7.61 11.67
C VAL A 349 1.82 -7.98 11.49
N GLY A 350 2.63 -7.78 12.53
CA GLY A 350 4.06 -7.94 12.39
C GLY A 350 4.85 -8.02 13.68
N TYR A 351 6.16 -7.98 13.50
CA TYR A 351 7.17 -8.00 14.56
C TYR A 351 7.96 -6.70 14.54
N ARG A 352 8.21 -6.13 15.72
CA ARG A 352 9.02 -4.93 15.92
C ARG A 352 10.18 -5.25 16.85
N TRP A 353 11.35 -4.78 16.47
CA TRP A 353 12.54 -4.73 17.31
C TRP A 353 12.88 -3.27 17.62
N THR A 354 13.21 -3.00 18.88
CA THR A 354 13.61 -1.70 19.38
C THR A 354 14.76 -1.92 20.36
N PRO A 355 15.99 -1.47 20.05
CA PRO A 355 17.11 -1.64 20.96
C PRO A 355 16.86 -0.92 22.28
N ALA A 356 17.53 -1.40 23.33
CA ALA A 356 17.51 -0.74 24.62
C ALA A 356 17.89 0.74 24.46
N TYR A 357 17.16 1.61 25.16
CA TYR A 357 17.50 3.02 25.24
C TYR A 357 18.89 3.15 25.87
N ALA A 358 19.83 3.76 25.17
CA ALA A 358 21.15 4.06 25.72
C ALA A 358 21.11 5.51 26.20
N ASP A 359 21.32 5.75 27.50
CA ASP A 359 21.18 7.07 28.13
C ASP A 359 22.02 8.19 27.47
N CYS A 360 23.05 7.83 26.70
CA CYS A 360 23.90 8.76 25.95
C CYS A 360 23.40 9.08 24.53
N ARG A 361 22.37 8.38 24.02
CA ARG A 361 21.80 8.61 22.69
C ARG A 361 20.45 9.30 22.87
N GLY A 362 20.38 10.58 22.49
CA GLY A 362 19.11 11.31 22.37
C GLY A 362 18.22 10.82 21.23
N TRP A 363 18.38 9.57 20.79
CA TRP A 363 17.57 8.94 19.75
C TRP A 363 17.52 7.42 19.93
N GLN A 364 16.37 6.82 19.62
CA GLN A 364 16.14 5.38 19.67
C GLN A 364 15.61 4.89 18.31
N PRO A 365 16.37 4.07 17.57
CA PRO A 365 15.87 3.53 16.32
C PRO A 365 14.84 2.42 16.59
N PHE A 366 14.05 2.06 15.58
CA PHE A 366 13.30 0.82 15.57
C PHE A 366 13.33 0.20 14.18
N TYR A 367 13.10 -1.12 14.15
CA TYR A 367 12.94 -1.90 12.94
C TYR A 367 11.69 -2.74 13.05
N SER A 368 10.93 -2.89 11.97
CA SER A 368 9.81 -3.83 11.93
C SER A 368 9.62 -4.50 10.59
N VAL A 369 8.99 -5.67 10.62
CA VAL A 369 8.48 -6.37 9.46
C VAL A 369 7.03 -6.75 9.71
N ALA A 370 6.17 -6.59 8.72
CA ALA A 370 4.75 -6.94 8.84
C ALA A 370 4.17 -7.45 7.53
N MET A 371 3.12 -8.25 7.66
CA MET A 371 2.16 -8.46 6.58
C MET A 371 1.18 -7.28 6.57
N GLU A 372 0.78 -6.86 5.38
CA GLU A 372 -0.11 -5.72 5.17
C GLU A 372 -1.23 -6.10 4.21
N GLY A 373 -2.46 -5.75 4.59
CA GLY A 373 -3.64 -5.79 3.73
C GLY A 373 -4.32 -4.43 3.75
N GLN A 374 -4.76 -3.95 2.58
CA GLN A 374 -5.57 -2.77 2.41
C GLN A 374 -6.80 -3.11 1.57
N LEU A 375 -7.91 -2.44 1.86
CA LEU A 375 -9.17 -2.56 1.14
C LEU A 375 -9.69 -1.15 0.85
N TRP A 376 -9.97 -0.89 -0.41
CA TRP A 376 -10.43 0.38 -0.96
C TRP A 376 -11.76 0.11 -1.67
N ASP A 377 -12.86 0.39 -0.98
CA ASP A 377 -14.21 0.17 -1.47
C ASP A 377 -14.76 1.44 -2.14
N GLY A 378 -15.28 1.30 -3.36
CA GLY A 378 -15.61 2.43 -4.24
C GLY A 378 -14.42 2.92 -5.08
N ALA A 379 -13.35 2.13 -5.19
CA ALA A 379 -12.17 2.49 -5.99
C ALA A 379 -12.28 2.12 -7.47
N GLY A 380 -13.26 1.28 -7.83
CA GLY A 380 -13.43 0.76 -9.19
C GLY A 380 -12.34 -0.23 -9.62
N ASN A 381 -12.33 -0.55 -10.91
CA ASN A 381 -11.34 -1.39 -11.57
C ASN A 381 -10.92 -0.81 -12.94
N ALA A 382 -10.20 -1.54 -13.78
CA ALA A 382 -9.77 -1.01 -15.06
C ALA A 382 -10.93 -0.64 -16.01
N SER A 383 -12.13 -1.17 -15.84
CA SER A 383 -13.26 -0.99 -16.78
C SER A 383 -14.54 -0.38 -16.18
N SER A 384 -14.57 -0.12 -14.87
CA SER A 384 -15.75 0.31 -14.14
C SER A 384 -15.39 1.23 -12.97
N GLN A 385 -16.23 2.26 -12.75
CA GLN A 385 -16.15 3.13 -11.57
C GLN A 385 -16.57 2.44 -10.28
N ASP A 386 -17.40 1.41 -10.41
CA ASP A 386 -17.84 0.60 -9.29
C ASP A 386 -16.88 -0.57 -9.07
N GLY A 387 -16.57 -0.86 -7.81
CA GLY A 387 -15.77 -2.02 -7.45
C GLY A 387 -14.93 -1.79 -6.19
N THR A 388 -14.31 -2.89 -5.75
CA THR A 388 -13.42 -2.91 -4.59
C THR A 388 -12.01 -3.27 -5.04
N LEU A 389 -11.03 -2.50 -4.57
CA LEU A 389 -9.61 -2.71 -4.78
C LEU A 389 -8.95 -3.13 -3.46
N GLY A 390 -8.28 -4.26 -3.46
CA GLY A 390 -7.42 -4.71 -2.37
C GLY A 390 -5.96 -4.50 -2.70
N PHE A 391 -5.14 -4.27 -1.67
CA PHE A 391 -3.68 -4.45 -1.75
C PHE A 391 -3.26 -5.47 -0.71
N PHE A 392 -2.39 -6.40 -1.08
CA PHE A 392 -1.85 -7.37 -0.13
C PHE A 392 -0.36 -7.59 -0.34
N GLY A 393 0.37 -7.74 0.77
CA GLY A 393 1.77 -8.09 0.73
C GLY A 393 2.45 -7.91 2.08
N PHE A 394 3.63 -7.31 2.08
CA PHE A 394 4.43 -7.13 3.28
C PHE A 394 5.13 -5.77 3.29
N ASN A 395 5.57 -5.36 4.48
CA ASN A 395 6.39 -4.18 4.65
C ASN A 395 7.58 -4.45 5.57
N SER A 396 8.63 -3.66 5.36
CA SER A 396 9.75 -3.50 6.28
C SER A 396 9.86 -2.02 6.62
N ALA A 397 9.93 -1.69 7.91
CA ALA A 397 10.02 -0.32 8.37
C ALA A 397 11.27 -0.07 9.22
N ILE A 398 11.83 1.11 9.05
CA ILE A 398 12.88 1.66 9.89
C ILE A 398 12.45 3.05 10.35
N GLY A 399 12.78 3.41 11.58
CA GLY A 399 12.56 4.78 12.05
C GLY A 399 13.33 5.10 13.31
N ILE A 400 13.15 6.32 13.79
CA ILE A 400 13.89 6.91 14.90
C ILE A 400 12.91 7.73 15.74
N ASN A 401 13.03 7.61 17.06
CA ASN A 401 12.41 8.48 18.06
C ASN A 401 13.52 9.40 18.64
N TRP A 402 13.29 10.70 18.81
CA TRP A 402 14.27 11.65 19.35
C TRP A 402 13.68 12.72 20.27
#